data_AF-A0A497H265-F1
#
_entry.id   AF-A0A497H265-F1
#
_cell.length_a   1.000
_cell.length_b   1.000
_cell.length_c   1.000
_cell.angle_alpha   90.00
_cell.angle_beta   90.00
_cell.angle_gamma   90.00
#
_symmetry.space_group_name_H-M   'P 1'
#
loop_
_entity.id
_entity.type
_entity.pdbx_description
1 polymer ?
#
loop_
_entity_poly.entity_id
_entity_poly.type
_entity_poly.pdbx_seq_one_letter_code
_entity_poly.pdbx_strand_id
1 'polypeptide(L)'
;MGGLSLLPGCGGSPSGESSQPGGTTEREGSEPGSRPGSGPEVTPRGELGSAFTEPHELPPVRENEPPTAKLRVEPKVGWAGLTQFQFRADHSLDDRDSPSRLEKKWDLDGDGIWDGTRFRKTSSEVMVFEKPGRYRPRLLVRDSGGLVDSVVGEEIIVKDPCAGLDFDLVDVNPNSPTYNEHVRLSDFRGRRVILWYTTGHA
;
A
#
# COMPACT_ATOMS: atom_id res chain seq x y z
N MET A 1 -14.50 33.51 -31.49
CA MET A 1 -13.55 33.31 -30.38
C MET A 1 -14.33 32.74 -29.19
N GLY A 2 -14.44 31.42 -29.11
CA GLY A 2 -15.05 30.75 -27.95
C GLY A 2 -13.93 30.18 -27.08
N GLY A 3 -13.71 30.76 -25.90
CA GLY A 3 -12.74 30.26 -24.94
C GLY A 3 -13.24 28.95 -24.34
N LEU A 4 -12.50 27.88 -24.56
CA LEU A 4 -12.72 26.59 -23.90
C LEU A 4 -12.32 26.76 -22.42
N SER A 5 -13.28 27.06 -21.55
CA SER A 5 -13.03 27.07 -20.10
C SER A 5 -13.05 25.63 -19.59
N LEU A 6 -11.90 24.97 -19.66
CA LEU A 6 -11.68 23.70 -18.99
C LEU A 6 -11.72 23.94 -17.48
N LEU A 7 -12.78 23.48 -16.82
CA LEU A 7 -12.71 23.23 -15.39
C LEU A 7 -11.60 22.19 -15.15
N PRO A 8 -10.77 22.35 -14.11
CA PRO A 8 -9.62 21.46 -13.88
C PRO A 8 -10.11 20.02 -13.70
N GLY A 9 -9.88 19.19 -14.72
CA GLY A 9 -10.10 17.75 -14.65
C GLY A 9 -9.12 17.13 -13.66
N CYS A 10 -9.62 16.29 -12.76
CA CYS A 10 -8.78 15.53 -11.84
C CYS A 10 -8.10 14.37 -12.59
N GLY A 11 -6.77 14.36 -12.64
CA GLY A 11 -6.01 13.25 -13.22
C GLY A 11 -4.56 13.53 -13.63
N GLY A 12 -4.00 14.71 -13.34
CA GLY A 12 -2.58 14.98 -13.58
C GLY A 12 -1.71 14.28 -12.54
N SER A 13 -1.16 13.10 -12.87
CA SER A 13 -0.01 12.54 -12.15
C SER A 13 1.19 13.48 -12.28
N PRO A 14 1.89 13.86 -11.21
CA PRO A 14 3.18 14.53 -11.35
C PRO A 14 4.20 13.51 -11.90
N SER A 15 4.69 13.79 -13.11
CA SER A 15 5.85 13.12 -13.69
C SER A 15 7.07 13.41 -12.83
N GLY A 16 7.49 12.41 -12.04
CA GLY A 16 8.77 12.44 -11.33
C GLY A 16 9.91 12.16 -12.30
N GLU A 17 10.74 13.18 -12.53
CA GLU A 17 12.06 13.05 -13.15
C GLU A 17 12.95 12.13 -12.31
N SER A 18 13.40 11.03 -12.92
CA SER A 18 14.46 10.16 -12.40
C SER A 18 15.78 10.58 -13.03
N SER A 19 16.66 11.18 -12.23
CA SER A 19 18.04 11.47 -12.62
C SER A 19 19.00 10.64 -11.78
N GLN A 20 19.64 9.63 -12.40
CA GLN A 20 20.88 9.02 -11.92
C GLN A 20 22.09 9.91 -12.25
N PRO A 21 23.19 9.77 -11.49
CA PRO A 21 24.42 9.15 -12.02
C PRO A 21 25.05 8.21 -10.97
N GLY A 22 25.97 7.26 -11.19
CA GLY A 22 26.94 7.02 -12.26
C GLY A 22 28.37 6.99 -11.66
N GLY A 23 29.03 5.81 -11.60
CA GLY A 23 30.48 5.65 -11.83
C GLY A 23 31.53 5.64 -10.69
N THR A 24 32.04 4.43 -10.36
CA THR A 24 33.45 3.95 -10.24
C THR A 24 34.56 4.74 -9.51
N THR A 25 35.36 4.08 -8.64
CA THR A 25 36.76 3.62 -8.91
C THR A 25 37.48 3.02 -7.67
N GLU A 26 38.51 2.24 -7.97
CA GLU A 26 39.35 1.33 -7.17
C GLU A 26 40.38 2.01 -6.25
N ARG A 27 40.92 1.29 -5.25
CA ARG A 27 42.39 1.09 -5.09
C ARG A 27 42.81 0.11 -3.98
N GLU A 28 43.80 -0.71 -4.36
CA GLU A 28 44.71 -1.55 -3.57
C GLU A 28 45.50 -0.81 -2.47
N GLY A 29 45.92 -1.57 -1.45
CA GLY A 29 46.99 -1.20 -0.52
C GLY A 29 47.43 -2.39 0.33
N SER A 30 48.66 -2.85 0.09
CA SER A 30 49.29 -4.10 0.55
C SER A 30 49.82 -4.12 2.00
N GLU A 31 50.00 -5.35 2.50
CA GLU A 31 50.83 -5.86 3.63
C GLU A 31 52.27 -5.30 3.76
N PRO A 32 53.18 -5.72 4.71
CA PRO A 32 53.14 -6.85 5.69
C PRO A 32 53.75 -6.54 7.09
N GLY A 33 53.82 -7.54 8.00
CA GLY A 33 54.82 -7.50 9.09
C GLY A 33 54.76 -8.53 10.23
N SER A 34 55.32 -9.71 10.00
CA SER A 34 56.23 -10.46 10.92
C SER A 34 55.75 -11.20 12.18
N ARG A 35 55.95 -12.52 12.12
CA ARG A 35 56.11 -13.52 13.21
C ARG A 35 57.62 -13.66 13.52
N PRO A 36 58.06 -14.01 14.75
CA PRO A 36 58.28 -15.43 15.16
C PRO A 36 57.96 -15.63 16.67
N GLY A 37 57.99 -16.77 17.35
CA GLY A 37 58.49 -18.12 17.15
C GLY A 37 58.09 -18.99 18.36
N SER A 38 58.37 -20.28 18.29
CA SER A 38 57.81 -21.44 18.99
C SER A 38 58.43 -21.82 20.36
N GLY A 39 57.67 -22.57 21.16
CA GLY A 39 58.18 -23.48 22.21
C GLY A 39 57.07 -24.14 23.06
N PRO A 40 56.98 -25.48 23.19
CA PRO A 40 56.03 -26.19 24.06
C PRO A 40 56.64 -26.50 25.45
N GLU A 41 55.83 -26.86 26.46
CA GLU A 41 56.08 -28.00 27.41
C GLU A 41 55.15 -28.00 28.66
N VAL A 42 54.34 -29.06 28.76
CA VAL A 42 53.94 -29.92 29.91
C VAL A 42 53.54 -29.35 31.30
N THR A 43 52.36 -29.78 31.74
CA THR A 43 51.70 -29.64 33.07
C THR A 43 52.37 -30.47 34.19
N PRO A 44 52.12 -30.14 35.48
CA PRO A 44 51.46 -31.16 36.30
C PRO A 44 50.39 -30.66 37.31
N ARG A 45 49.28 -31.42 37.31
CA ARG A 45 48.43 -31.92 38.41
C ARG A 45 48.47 -31.24 39.80
N GLY A 46 47.30 -30.79 40.26
CA GLY A 46 46.92 -30.80 41.69
C GLY A 46 45.92 -29.72 42.14
N GLU A 47 44.63 -30.05 42.18
CA GLU A 47 43.76 -29.93 43.36
C GLU A 47 42.30 -30.23 42.97
N LEU A 48 41.65 -31.10 43.75
CA LEU A 48 40.25 -31.45 43.60
C LEU A 48 39.38 -30.29 44.10
N GLY A 49 39.23 -29.27 43.26
CA GLY A 49 38.19 -28.27 43.41
C GLY A 49 36.85 -28.95 43.25
N SER A 50 36.07 -29.01 44.34
CA SER A 50 34.69 -29.45 44.37
C SER A 50 33.91 -28.69 43.30
N ALA A 51 33.66 -29.34 42.15
CA ALA A 51 32.84 -28.80 41.09
C ALA A 51 31.40 -28.73 41.61
N PHE A 52 31.04 -27.59 42.20
CA PHE A 52 29.65 -27.19 42.31
C PHE A 52 29.11 -27.18 40.88
N THR A 53 28.36 -28.23 40.55
CA THR A 53 27.45 -28.18 39.42
C THR A 53 26.38 -27.19 39.83
N GLU A 54 26.56 -25.90 39.48
CA GLU A 54 25.38 -25.05 39.33
C GLU A 54 24.48 -25.78 38.32
N PRO A 55 23.23 -26.12 38.67
CA PRO A 55 22.29 -26.55 37.66
C PRO A 55 22.21 -25.39 36.67
N HIS A 56 22.71 -25.61 35.45
CA HIS A 56 22.57 -24.68 34.35
C HIS A 56 21.09 -24.58 34.04
N GLU A 57 20.40 -23.67 34.72
CA GLU A 57 19.00 -23.36 34.46
C GLU A 57 18.91 -22.93 33.01
N LEU A 58 18.12 -23.67 32.22
CA LEU A 58 17.88 -23.33 30.84
C LEU A 58 17.38 -21.88 30.80
N PRO A 59 17.83 -21.06 29.84
CA PRO A 59 17.32 -19.70 29.71
C PRO A 59 15.79 -19.75 29.64
N PRO A 60 15.08 -18.80 30.28
CA PRO A 60 13.62 -18.82 30.30
C PRO A 60 13.09 -18.83 28.87
N VAL A 61 12.25 -19.82 28.55
CA VAL A 61 11.53 -19.86 27.29
C VAL A 61 10.59 -18.66 27.30
N ARG A 62 10.83 -17.70 26.41
CA ARG A 62 9.88 -16.58 26.26
C ARG A 62 8.53 -17.16 25.81
N GLU A 63 7.43 -16.59 26.24
CA GLU A 63 6.10 -16.90 25.70
C GLU A 63 5.81 -16.08 24.44
N ASN A 64 4.98 -16.61 23.54
CA ASN A 64 4.62 -15.93 22.28
C ASN A 64 3.71 -14.73 22.60
N GLU A 65 4.04 -13.56 22.05
CA GLU A 65 3.22 -12.36 22.22
C GLU A 65 2.25 -12.22 21.02
N PRO A 66 1.12 -11.52 21.17
CA PRO A 66 0.26 -11.21 20.03
C PRO A 66 1.00 -10.34 19.00
N PRO A 67 0.60 -10.41 17.72
CA PRO A 67 1.18 -9.52 16.70
C PRO A 67 0.84 -8.06 16.99
N THR A 68 1.58 -7.14 16.38
CA THR A 68 1.22 -5.72 16.31
C THR A 68 0.65 -5.41 14.92
N ALA A 69 -0.65 -5.13 14.84
CA ALA A 69 -1.32 -4.81 13.59
C ALA A 69 -1.04 -3.37 13.15
N LYS A 70 -0.66 -3.18 11.88
CA LYS A 70 -0.52 -1.84 11.28
C LYS A 70 -1.23 -1.78 9.95
N LEU A 71 -2.05 -0.75 9.77
CA LEU A 71 -2.84 -0.51 8.57
C LEU A 71 -2.53 0.87 8.00
N ARG A 72 -2.17 0.93 6.72
CA ARG A 72 -2.03 2.16 5.93
C ARG A 72 -2.97 2.11 4.73
N VAL A 73 -3.59 3.23 4.40
CA VAL A 73 -4.46 3.37 3.21
C VAL A 73 -4.11 4.62 2.42
N GLU A 74 -3.97 4.46 1.11
CA GLU A 74 -3.66 5.54 0.18
C GLU A 74 -4.50 5.43 -1.10
N PRO A 75 -5.05 6.55 -1.63
CA PRO A 75 -5.10 7.89 -1.01
C PRO A 75 -6.09 7.94 0.17
N LYS A 76 -6.06 9.00 0.99
CA LYS A 76 -7.07 9.21 2.05
C LYS A 76 -8.35 9.89 1.57
N VAL A 77 -8.33 10.43 0.35
CA VAL A 77 -9.46 11.14 -0.27
C VAL A 77 -9.58 10.69 -1.71
N GLY A 78 -10.80 10.43 -2.17
CA GLY A 78 -11.08 10.04 -3.55
C GLY A 78 -12.50 10.35 -3.97
N TRP A 79 -12.88 9.84 -5.14
CA TRP A 79 -14.16 10.04 -5.79
C TRP A 79 -14.85 8.69 -6.02
N ALA A 80 -16.14 8.62 -5.69
CA ALA A 80 -16.92 7.40 -5.82
C ALA A 80 -16.91 6.86 -7.26
N GLY A 81 -16.73 5.55 -7.40
CA GLY A 81 -16.66 4.82 -8.68
C GLY A 81 -15.40 5.09 -9.52
N LEU A 82 -14.44 5.88 -9.01
CA LEU A 82 -13.26 6.28 -9.77
C LEU A 82 -11.94 6.02 -9.04
N THR A 83 -11.85 6.42 -7.77
CA THR A 83 -10.58 6.32 -7.04
C THR A 83 -10.36 4.90 -6.53
N GLN A 84 -9.23 4.33 -6.92
CA GLN A 84 -8.72 3.08 -6.37
C GLN A 84 -7.95 3.36 -5.08
N PHE A 85 -8.39 2.76 -3.99
CA PHE A 85 -7.75 2.81 -2.68
C PHE A 85 -6.92 1.55 -2.46
N GLN A 86 -5.68 1.73 -2.02
CA GLN A 86 -4.76 0.66 -1.69
C GLN A 86 -4.61 0.55 -0.17
N PHE A 87 -4.94 -0.61 0.37
CA PHE A 87 -4.83 -0.96 1.78
C PHE A 87 -3.58 -1.81 1.97
N ARG A 88 -2.76 -1.49 2.98
CA ARG A 88 -1.48 -2.15 3.23
C ARG A 88 -1.29 -2.48 4.70
N ALA A 89 -0.83 -3.71 4.96
CA ALA A 89 -0.53 -4.26 6.28
C ALA A 89 0.94 -4.71 6.41
N ASP A 90 1.81 -4.27 5.51
CA ASP A 90 3.21 -4.69 5.37
C ASP A 90 4.11 -4.31 6.56
N HIS A 91 3.64 -3.42 7.44
CA HIS A 91 4.34 -3.05 8.67
C HIS A 91 3.80 -3.75 9.93
N SER A 92 2.91 -4.73 9.76
CA SER A 92 2.51 -5.59 10.89
C SER A 92 3.67 -6.50 11.26
N LEU A 93 3.93 -6.64 12.56
CA LEU A 93 5.10 -7.35 13.11
C LEU A 93 4.67 -8.28 14.24
N ASP A 94 5.55 -9.21 14.59
CA ASP A 94 5.35 -10.20 15.65
C ASP A 94 6.73 -10.57 16.24
N ASP A 95 6.77 -11.11 17.47
CA ASP A 95 8.03 -11.48 18.12
C ASP A 95 8.66 -12.76 17.54
N ARG A 96 7.87 -13.64 16.92
CA ARG A 96 8.32 -14.95 16.42
C ARG A 96 8.00 -15.21 14.96
N ASP A 97 6.92 -14.63 14.47
CA ASP A 97 6.47 -14.81 13.11
C ASP A 97 7.02 -13.72 12.19
N SER A 98 7.61 -14.16 11.07
CA SER A 98 7.97 -13.22 10.01
C SER A 98 6.71 -12.60 9.39
N PRO A 99 6.79 -11.38 8.82
CA PRO A 99 5.61 -10.70 8.26
C PRO A 99 4.84 -11.50 7.19
N SER A 100 5.51 -12.44 6.50
CA SER A 100 4.92 -13.31 5.49
C SER A 100 4.13 -14.50 6.07
N ARG A 101 4.36 -14.84 7.35
CA ARG A 101 3.60 -15.87 8.07
C ARG A 101 2.31 -15.31 8.68
N LEU A 102 2.30 -14.02 9.03
CA LEU A 102 1.12 -13.35 9.55
C LEU A 102 -0.05 -13.41 8.57
N GLU A 103 -1.23 -13.69 9.08
CA GLU A 103 -2.45 -13.73 8.31
C GLU A 103 -3.35 -12.54 8.66
N LYS A 104 -4.12 -12.06 7.69
CA LYS A 104 -4.86 -10.80 7.72
C LYS A 104 -6.32 -11.05 7.38
N LYS A 105 -7.21 -10.33 8.04
CA LYS A 105 -8.64 -10.25 7.74
C LYS A 105 -9.04 -8.78 7.69
N TRP A 106 -9.79 -8.42 6.65
CA TRP A 106 -10.05 -7.03 6.27
C TRP A 106 -11.54 -6.73 6.37
N ASP A 107 -11.83 -5.57 6.94
CA ASP A 107 -13.11 -4.86 6.91
C ASP A 107 -12.76 -3.51 6.30
N LEU A 108 -12.89 -3.40 4.99
CA LEU A 108 -12.34 -2.33 4.15
C LEU A 108 -13.23 -1.08 4.17
N ASP A 109 -14.54 -1.25 4.38
CA ASP A 109 -15.47 -0.14 4.49
C ASP A 109 -15.75 0.29 5.95
N GLY A 110 -15.45 -0.58 6.92
CA GLY A 110 -15.63 -0.30 8.34
C GLY A 110 -17.05 -0.52 8.83
N ASP A 111 -17.86 -1.34 8.14
CA ASP A 111 -19.23 -1.63 8.52
C ASP A 111 -19.33 -2.66 9.68
N GLY A 112 -18.19 -3.21 10.11
CA GLY A 112 -18.09 -4.21 11.17
C GLY A 112 -18.23 -5.65 10.70
N ILE A 113 -18.43 -5.87 9.39
CA ILE A 113 -18.47 -7.16 8.72
C ILE A 113 -17.13 -7.34 7.99
N TRP A 114 -16.57 -8.54 8.06
CA TRP A 114 -15.33 -8.84 7.35
C TRP A 114 -15.63 -9.09 5.87
N ASP A 115 -14.91 -8.41 4.97
CA ASP A 115 -15.01 -8.55 3.49
C ASP A 115 -14.47 -9.88 2.94
N GLY A 116 -14.23 -10.85 3.82
CA GLY A 116 -13.74 -12.17 3.47
C GLY A 116 -14.07 -13.21 4.52
N THR A 117 -14.28 -14.44 4.06
CA THR A 117 -14.62 -15.58 4.92
C THR A 117 -13.42 -16.15 5.68
N ARG A 118 -12.19 -15.93 5.20
CA ARG A 118 -10.97 -16.51 5.75
C ARG A 118 -9.84 -15.50 5.87
N PHE A 119 -8.92 -15.77 6.79
CA PHE A 119 -7.63 -15.10 6.87
C PHE A 119 -6.80 -15.34 5.61
N ARG A 120 -5.98 -14.37 5.22
CA ARG A 120 -5.10 -14.40 4.05
C ARG A 120 -3.72 -13.87 4.41
N LYS A 121 -2.66 -14.41 3.82
CA LYS A 121 -1.29 -13.92 4.04
C LYS A 121 -0.96 -12.63 3.27
N THR A 122 -1.79 -12.27 2.30
CA THR A 122 -1.64 -11.05 1.50
C THR A 122 -1.71 -9.80 2.39
N SER A 123 -0.66 -8.98 2.34
CA SER A 123 -0.57 -7.73 3.09
C SER A 123 -1.08 -6.51 2.30
N SER A 124 -1.74 -6.72 1.17
CA SER A 124 -2.26 -5.66 0.32
C SER A 124 -3.63 -6.01 -0.25
N GLU A 125 -4.57 -5.08 -0.17
CA GLU A 125 -5.88 -5.17 -0.80
C GLU A 125 -6.19 -3.87 -1.55
N VAL A 126 -7.14 -3.95 -2.48
CA VAL A 126 -7.53 -2.82 -3.32
C VAL A 126 -9.06 -2.73 -3.32
N MET A 127 -9.59 -1.50 -3.23
CA MET A 127 -11.03 -1.27 -3.32
C MET A 127 -11.36 0.04 -4.04
N VAL A 128 -12.48 0.05 -4.76
CA VAL A 128 -13.14 1.26 -5.27
C VAL A 128 -14.49 1.36 -4.57
N PHE A 129 -14.72 2.49 -3.89
CA PHE A 129 -16.01 2.74 -3.24
C PHE A 129 -17.00 3.31 -4.26
N GLU A 130 -18.15 2.67 -4.42
CA GLU A 130 -19.20 3.13 -5.35
C GLU A 130 -20.07 4.26 -4.79
N LYS A 131 -20.06 4.42 -3.46
CA LYS A 131 -20.87 5.43 -2.76
C LYS A 131 -19.96 6.48 -2.12
N PRO A 132 -20.34 7.76 -2.15
CA PRO A 132 -19.69 8.76 -1.33
C PRO A 132 -19.94 8.49 0.14
N GLY A 133 -18.96 8.84 0.98
CA GLY A 133 -19.01 8.57 2.41
C GLY A 133 -17.69 8.77 3.12
N ARG A 134 -17.71 8.56 4.43
CA ARG A 134 -16.53 8.44 5.28
C ARG A 134 -16.41 6.99 5.72
N TYR A 135 -15.26 6.38 5.46
CA TYR A 135 -15.01 4.97 5.73
C TYR A 135 -13.87 4.83 6.72
N ARG A 136 -13.96 3.86 7.63
CA ARG A 136 -12.91 3.59 8.64
C ARG A 136 -12.56 2.11 8.61
N PRO A 137 -11.61 1.72 7.75
CA PRO A 137 -11.27 0.33 7.59
C PRO A 137 -10.68 -0.25 8.88
N ARG A 138 -10.87 -1.54 9.08
CA ARG A 138 -10.31 -2.31 10.18
C ARG A 138 -9.53 -3.50 9.64
N LEU A 139 -8.43 -3.78 10.30
CA LEU A 139 -7.57 -4.92 10.04
C LEU A 139 -7.47 -5.78 11.29
N LEU A 140 -7.58 -7.10 11.13
CA LEU A 140 -7.25 -8.10 12.13
C LEU A 140 -6.05 -8.91 11.62
N VAL A 141 -5.01 -8.99 12.43
CA VAL A 141 -3.79 -9.76 12.14
C VAL A 141 -3.71 -10.94 13.10
N ARG A 142 -3.32 -12.11 12.58
CA ARG A 142 -3.14 -13.35 13.34
C ARG A 142 -1.76 -13.93 13.09
N ASP A 143 -1.10 -14.35 14.17
CA ASP A 143 0.18 -15.06 14.13
C ASP A 143 0.00 -16.57 13.88
N SER A 144 1.08 -17.35 13.93
CA SER A 144 0.99 -18.81 13.77
C SER A 144 0.63 -19.55 15.07
N GLY A 145 0.73 -18.89 16.23
CA GLY A 145 0.25 -19.37 17.52
C GLY A 145 -1.28 -19.21 17.71
N GLY A 146 -1.93 -18.46 16.82
CA GLY A 146 -3.36 -18.15 16.87
C GLY A 146 -3.70 -16.88 17.67
N LEU A 147 -2.71 -16.14 18.19
CA LEU A 147 -2.96 -14.85 18.83
C LEU A 147 -3.26 -13.79 17.78
N VAL A 148 -3.99 -12.76 18.19
CA VAL A 148 -4.50 -11.72 17.28
C VAL A 148 -4.34 -10.33 17.85
N ASP A 149 -4.23 -9.38 16.94
CA ASP A 149 -4.37 -7.95 17.22
C ASP A 149 -5.17 -7.26 16.12
N SER A 150 -5.85 -6.16 16.45
CA SER A 150 -6.68 -5.42 15.50
C SER A 150 -6.46 -3.92 15.56
N VAL A 151 -6.46 -3.29 14.40
CA VAL A 151 -6.29 -1.84 14.25
C VAL A 151 -7.40 -1.26 13.38
N VAL A 152 -7.93 -0.10 13.79
CA VAL A 152 -8.78 0.74 12.95
C VAL A 152 -7.88 1.74 12.25
N GLY A 153 -7.94 1.76 10.92
CA GLY A 153 -7.16 2.64 10.07
C GLY A 153 -7.63 4.09 10.14
N GLU A 154 -6.87 4.95 9.47
CA GLU A 154 -7.28 6.33 9.27
C GLU A 154 -8.54 6.43 8.40
N GLU A 155 -9.28 7.52 8.58
CA GLU A 155 -10.51 7.76 7.85
C GLU A 155 -10.25 8.08 6.38
N ILE A 156 -11.04 7.44 5.52
CA ILE A 156 -11.06 7.67 4.07
C ILE A 156 -12.29 8.52 3.75
N ILE A 157 -12.11 9.57 2.94
CA ILE A 157 -13.19 10.43 2.47
C ILE A 157 -13.43 10.16 0.99
N VAL A 158 -14.56 9.55 0.67
CA VAL A 158 -15.03 9.35 -0.70
C VAL A 158 -16.06 10.42 -1.00
N LYS A 159 -15.75 11.28 -1.95
CA LYS A 159 -16.63 12.35 -2.40
C LYS A 159 -17.60 11.82 -3.48
N ASP A 160 -18.69 12.54 -3.70
CA ASP A 160 -19.65 12.25 -4.78
C ASP A 160 -18.92 12.04 -6.10
N PRO A 161 -19.35 11.10 -6.96
CA PRO A 161 -18.68 10.89 -8.25
C PRO A 161 -18.42 12.24 -8.90
N CYS A 162 -17.17 12.49 -9.33
CA CYS A 162 -16.83 13.71 -10.05
C CYS A 162 -17.94 13.98 -11.06
N ALA A 163 -18.43 15.23 -11.13
CA ALA A 163 -19.29 15.61 -12.23
C ALA A 163 -18.53 15.24 -13.51
N GLY A 164 -18.98 14.17 -14.17
CA GLY A 164 -18.33 13.69 -15.39
C GLY A 164 -18.19 14.86 -16.34
N LEU A 165 -17.09 14.92 -17.08
CA LEU A 165 -16.81 15.98 -18.06
C LEU A 165 -18.10 16.32 -18.80
N ASP A 166 -18.64 17.50 -18.51
CA ASP A 166 -19.89 17.96 -19.08
C ASP A 166 -19.52 18.81 -20.28
N PHE A 167 -19.46 18.15 -21.43
CA PHE A 167 -19.23 18.84 -22.69
C PHE A 167 -20.55 19.41 -23.19
N ASP A 168 -20.55 20.70 -23.46
CA ASP A 168 -21.59 21.36 -24.22
C ASP A 168 -21.27 21.16 -25.71
N LEU A 169 -22.06 20.33 -26.37
CA LEU A 169 -21.92 20.00 -27.78
C LEU A 169 -22.92 20.82 -28.58
N VAL A 170 -22.46 21.36 -29.70
CA VAL A 170 -23.33 22.07 -30.64
C VAL A 170 -23.54 21.17 -31.86
N ASP A 171 -24.80 21.00 -32.26
CA ASP A 171 -25.10 20.32 -33.50
C ASP A 171 -24.73 21.20 -34.70
N VAL A 172 -23.64 20.84 -35.37
CA VAL A 172 -23.13 21.57 -36.54
C VAL A 172 -23.63 20.98 -37.86
N ASN A 173 -24.48 19.95 -37.84
CA ASN A 173 -25.01 19.36 -39.07
C ASN A 173 -26.21 20.19 -39.60
N PRO A 174 -26.07 20.93 -40.72
CA PRO A 174 -27.13 21.79 -41.24
C PRO A 174 -28.37 21.02 -41.71
N ASN A 175 -28.28 19.71 -41.91
CA ASN A 175 -29.42 18.86 -42.29
C ASN A 175 -30.10 18.20 -41.07
N SER A 176 -29.65 18.51 -39.87
CA SER A 176 -30.20 17.94 -38.64
C SER A 176 -31.43 18.71 -38.16
N PRO A 177 -32.47 18.05 -37.63
CA PRO A 177 -33.59 18.72 -36.99
C PRO A 177 -33.18 19.46 -35.70
N THR A 178 -31.99 19.19 -35.17
CA THR A 178 -31.43 19.84 -33.98
C THR A 178 -30.29 20.81 -34.32
N TYR A 179 -30.16 21.27 -35.57
CA TYR A 179 -29.09 22.18 -35.98
C TYR A 179 -28.97 23.43 -35.07
N ASN A 180 -27.75 23.73 -34.62
CA ASN A 180 -27.39 24.77 -33.63
C ASN A 180 -27.97 24.59 -32.22
N GLU A 181 -28.65 23.47 -31.93
CA GLU A 181 -29.04 23.16 -30.55
C GLU A 181 -27.81 22.75 -29.72
N HIS A 182 -27.85 23.14 -28.45
CA HIS A 182 -26.84 22.81 -27.46
C HIS A 182 -27.27 21.56 -26.70
N VAL A 183 -26.35 20.61 -26.57
CA VAL A 183 -26.60 19.31 -25.96
C VAL A 183 -25.51 19.03 -24.94
N ARG A 184 -25.91 18.84 -23.69
CA ARG A 184 -24.97 18.46 -22.63
C ARG A 184 -24.82 16.95 -22.58
N LEU A 185 -23.59 16.44 -22.55
CA LEU A 185 -23.37 15.01 -22.40
C LEU A 185 -23.90 14.46 -21.07
N SER A 186 -23.98 15.29 -20.03
CA SER A 186 -24.59 14.90 -18.76
C SER A 186 -26.08 14.53 -18.88
N ASP A 187 -26.82 15.07 -19.85
CA ASP A 187 -28.24 14.76 -20.08
C ASP A 187 -28.46 13.30 -20.55
N PHE A 188 -27.39 12.63 -21.01
CA PHE A 188 -27.45 11.27 -21.53
C PHE A 188 -26.78 10.23 -20.64
N ARG A 189 -26.46 10.56 -19.38
CA ARG A 189 -25.88 9.61 -18.43
C ARG A 189 -26.73 8.33 -18.35
N GLY A 190 -26.07 7.17 -18.45
CA GLY A 190 -26.74 5.86 -18.43
C GLY A 190 -27.40 5.44 -19.75
N ARG A 191 -27.29 6.22 -20.82
CA ARG A 191 -27.81 5.90 -22.16
C ARG A 191 -26.66 5.80 -23.16
N ARG A 192 -26.77 4.88 -24.11
CA ARG A 192 -25.81 4.80 -25.23
C ARG A 192 -26.11 5.93 -26.21
N VAL A 193 -25.09 6.69 -26.57
CA VAL A 193 -25.17 7.79 -27.55
C VAL A 193 -24.11 7.55 -28.62
N ILE A 194 -24.43 7.84 -29.88
CA ILE A 194 -23.47 7.84 -30.98
C ILE A 194 -23.21 9.30 -31.33
N LEU A 195 -21.96 9.72 -31.28
CA LEU A 195 -21.54 11.06 -31.65
C LEU A 195 -20.60 10.99 -32.85
N TRP A 196 -20.85 11.83 -33.84
CA TRP A 196 -19.92 12.12 -34.93
C TRP A 196 -19.39 13.53 -34.68
N TYR A 197 -18.09 13.67 -34.41
CA TYR A 197 -17.47 14.97 -34.19
C TYR A 197 -16.52 15.29 -35.34
N THR A 198 -16.41 16.57 -35.67
CA THR A 198 -15.43 17.07 -36.65
C THR A 198 -14.50 18.03 -35.95
N THR A 199 -13.19 17.85 -36.09
CA THR A 199 -12.21 18.84 -35.64
C THR A 199 -11.89 19.76 -36.81
N GLY A 200 -12.18 21.06 -36.68
CA GLY A 200 -11.67 22.05 -37.63
C GLY A 200 -10.18 22.27 -37.38
N HIS A 201 -9.36 22.18 -38.42
CA HIS A 201 -8.05 22.85 -38.38
C HIS A 201 -8.32 24.35 -38.45
N ALA A 202 -7.89 25.08 -37.43
CA ALA A 202 -7.81 26.54 -37.46
C ALA A 202 -6.59 26.97 -38.30
#